data_AF-Q5FMG8-F1
#
_entry.id   AF-Q5FMG8-F1
#
_cell.length_a   1.000
_cell.length_b   1.000
_cell.length_c   1.000
_cell.angle_alpha   90.00
_cell.angle_beta   90.00
_cell.angle_gamma   90.00
#
_symmetry.space_group_name_H-M   'P 1'
#
loop_
_entity.id
_entity.type
_entity.pdbx_description
1 polymer ?
#
loop_
_entity_poly.entity_id
_entity_poly.type
_entity_poly.pdbx_seq_one_letter_code
_entity_poly.pdbx_strand_id
1 'polypeptide(L)'
;MKKTRINFIWLIGLLAVFLTTTGFVQSNIEDNAHILNKETKTLINEKNNRYLQTKEQPQIVVITVKKLNKLTPKTLDHSKRTVFIVVGQKGSKRNVQIFSTKDLHGAFTADARANILRAEVDQLRSQNNAKFNQGLRFVFRACATKVDQQYQYALDKYDLTSSEQNKISHPHSVALPIALALAFLIMGIVYVLKKFGHRNSEPHN
;
A
#
# COMPACT_ATOMS: atom_id res chain seq x y z
N MET A 1 6.38 29.83 51.53
CA MET A 1 6.56 28.99 50.32
C MET A 1 6.70 27.52 50.74
N LYS A 2 5.66 26.69 50.56
CA LYS A 2 5.73 25.25 50.89
C LYS A 2 6.50 24.52 49.78
N LYS A 3 7.69 24.01 50.11
CA LYS A 3 8.52 23.18 49.23
C LYS A 3 7.88 21.79 49.14
N THR A 4 7.19 21.51 48.05
CA THR A 4 6.60 20.18 47.79
C THR A 4 7.75 19.17 47.67
N ARG A 5 7.96 18.34 48.68
CA ARG A 5 8.88 17.20 48.62
C ARG A 5 8.20 16.12 47.79
N ILE A 6 8.54 16.05 46.51
CA ILE A 6 8.11 14.95 45.63
C ILE A 6 8.74 13.67 46.19
N ASN A 7 7.89 12.72 46.59
CA ASN A 7 8.30 11.51 47.28
C ASN A 7 9.01 10.59 46.26
N PHE A 8 10.30 10.32 46.47
CA PHE A 8 11.15 9.59 45.52
C PHE A 8 10.59 8.20 45.16
N ILE A 9 9.84 7.59 46.08
CA ILE A 9 9.12 6.32 45.90
C ILE A 9 8.06 6.39 44.79
N TRP A 10 7.37 7.53 44.66
CA TRP A 10 6.38 7.75 43.60
C TRP A 10 7.03 7.84 42.23
N LEU A 11 8.24 8.43 42.16
CA LEU A 11 9.01 8.57 40.92
C LEU A 11 9.53 7.20 40.44
N ILE A 12 9.96 6.33 41.35
CA ILE A 12 10.39 4.96 41.06
C ILE A 12 9.20 4.09 40.61
N GLY A 13 8.04 4.24 41.24
CA GLY A 13 6.81 3.55 40.82
C GLY A 13 6.40 3.94 39.39
N LEU A 14 6.47 5.22 39.06
CA LEU A 14 6.16 5.73 37.71
C LEU A 14 7.19 5.25 36.67
N LEU A 15 8.47 5.17 37.05
CA LEU A 15 9.54 4.63 36.19
C LEU A 15 9.37 3.13 35.93
N ALA A 16 8.95 2.34 36.93
CA ALA A 16 8.70 0.90 36.78
C ALA A 16 7.46 0.61 35.91
N VAL A 17 6.40 1.42 36.03
CA VAL A 17 5.24 1.36 35.11
C VAL A 17 5.64 1.78 33.69
N PHE A 18 6.53 2.77 33.54
CA PHE A 18 7.05 3.19 32.24
C PHE A 18 7.93 2.09 31.59
N LEU A 19 8.78 1.42 32.36
CA LEU A 19 9.65 0.34 31.87
C LEU A 19 8.89 -0.96 31.55
N THR A 20 7.74 -1.21 32.16
CA THR A 20 6.89 -2.38 31.87
C THR A 20 5.93 -2.15 30.70
N THR A 21 5.68 -0.89 30.33
CA THR A 21 4.88 -0.52 29.15
C THR A 21 5.70 -0.38 27.87
N THR A 22 7.03 -0.36 27.95
CA THR A 22 7.90 -0.59 26.78
C THR A 22 7.96 -2.07 26.44
N GLY A 23 6.81 -2.66 26.10
CA GLY A 23 6.78 -3.92 25.37
C GLY A 23 7.62 -3.74 24.10
N PHE A 24 8.50 -4.71 23.80
CA PHE A 24 9.34 -4.71 22.61
C PHE A 24 8.48 -4.45 21.37
N VAL A 25 8.43 -3.21 20.89
CA VAL A 25 7.68 -2.88 19.68
C VAL A 25 8.48 -3.46 18.52
N GLN A 26 7.90 -4.47 17.87
CA GLN A 26 8.51 -5.07 16.70
C GLN A 26 8.69 -3.99 15.62
N SER A 27 9.89 -3.90 15.05
CA SER A 27 10.23 -2.82 14.11
C SER A 27 9.27 -2.81 12.93
N ASN A 28 8.67 -1.66 12.64
CA ASN A 28 7.82 -1.47 11.45
C ASN A 28 8.62 -1.52 10.14
N ILE A 29 9.95 -1.41 10.22
CA ILE A 29 10.85 -1.29 9.08
C ILE A 29 12.09 -2.17 9.29
N GLU A 30 12.37 -3.01 8.31
CA GLU A 30 13.60 -3.80 8.21
C GLU A 30 14.27 -3.51 6.86
N ASP A 31 15.08 -2.44 6.78
CA ASP A 31 15.63 -1.94 5.51
C ASP A 31 17.02 -2.51 5.17
N ASN A 32 17.15 -3.83 5.02
CA ASN A 32 18.44 -4.49 4.78
C ASN A 32 19.02 -4.24 3.38
N ALA A 33 18.20 -3.76 2.44
CA ALA A 33 18.64 -3.35 1.10
C ALA A 33 19.03 -1.86 1.03
N HIS A 34 18.77 -1.06 2.07
CA HIS A 34 19.04 0.38 2.15
C HIS A 34 18.44 1.18 0.98
N ILE A 35 17.19 0.89 0.64
CA ILE A 35 16.48 1.52 -0.49
C ILE A 35 15.35 2.44 -0.06
N LEU A 36 14.98 2.45 1.21
CA LEU A 36 13.89 3.27 1.71
C LEU A 36 14.39 4.69 2.01
N ASN A 37 13.71 5.70 1.46
CA ASN A 37 14.00 7.09 1.75
C ASN A 37 13.32 7.55 3.06
N LYS A 38 13.74 8.72 3.56
CA LYS A 38 13.24 9.29 4.83
C LYS A 38 11.72 9.44 4.83
N GLU A 39 11.15 10.01 3.77
CA GLU A 39 9.71 10.23 3.63
C GLU A 39 8.90 8.93 3.76
N THR A 40 9.36 7.86 3.11
CA THR A 40 8.70 6.55 3.18
C THR A 40 8.81 5.96 4.59
N LYS A 41 9.98 6.07 5.24
CA LYS A 41 10.16 5.63 6.63
C LYS A 41 9.25 6.39 7.60
N THR A 42 9.14 7.72 7.42
CA THR A 42 8.24 8.57 8.20
C THR A 42 6.78 8.15 8.03
N LEU A 43 6.31 7.98 6.79
CA LEU A 43 4.95 7.49 6.52
C LEU A 43 4.67 6.16 7.24
N ILE A 44 5.57 5.19 7.13
CA ILE A 44 5.40 3.86 7.73
C ILE A 44 5.28 3.97 9.25
N ASN A 45 6.17 4.73 9.88
CA ASN A 45 6.18 4.87 11.33
C ASN A 45 4.97 5.67 11.82
N GLU A 46 4.62 6.77 11.16
CA GLU A 46 3.51 7.62 11.59
C GLU A 46 2.17 6.86 11.52
N LYS A 47 1.89 6.11 10.44
CA LYS A 47 0.65 5.32 10.36
C LYS A 47 0.60 4.21 11.41
N ASN A 48 1.69 3.44 11.57
CA ASN A 48 1.73 2.39 12.59
C ASN A 48 1.63 2.94 14.01
N ASN A 49 2.21 4.10 14.31
CA ASN A 49 2.09 4.74 15.62
C ASN A 49 0.64 5.11 15.94
N ARG A 50 -0.18 5.45 14.92
CA ARG A 50 -1.63 5.68 15.12
C ARG A 50 -2.35 4.39 15.46
N TYR A 51 -1.98 3.26 14.86
CA TYR A 51 -2.58 1.97 15.18
C TYR A 51 -2.38 1.56 16.63
N LEU A 52 -1.31 1.99 17.30
CA LEU A 52 -1.12 1.74 18.73
C LEU A 52 -2.24 2.32 19.61
N GLN A 53 -2.96 3.34 19.11
CA GLN A 53 -4.09 3.96 19.80
C GLN A 53 -5.43 3.29 19.49
N THR A 54 -5.45 2.31 18.59
CA THR A 54 -6.67 1.58 18.21
C THR A 54 -6.86 0.34 19.06
N LYS A 55 -8.07 -0.22 19.08
CA LYS A 55 -8.38 -1.40 19.89
C LYS A 55 -7.67 -2.65 19.36
N GLU A 56 -7.67 -2.84 18.04
CA GLU A 56 -7.11 -4.04 17.44
C GLU A 56 -5.58 -3.95 17.27
N GLN A 57 -5.00 -2.74 17.27
CA GLN A 57 -3.56 -2.46 17.12
C GLN A 57 -2.92 -3.20 15.94
N PRO A 58 -3.46 -3.06 14.71
CA PRO A 58 -2.86 -3.71 13.55
C PRO A 58 -1.48 -3.12 13.24
N GLN A 59 -0.69 -3.85 12.46
CA GLN A 59 0.65 -3.45 12.07
C GLN A 59 0.91 -3.68 10.59
N ILE A 60 1.63 -2.76 9.94
CA ILE A 60 2.10 -2.91 8.57
C ILE A 60 3.62 -2.80 8.57
N VAL A 61 4.29 -3.92 8.32
CA VAL A 61 5.75 -4.05 8.35
C VAL A 61 6.30 -4.01 6.93
N VAL A 62 7.34 -3.21 6.71
CA VAL A 62 8.06 -3.15 5.42
C VAL A 62 9.45 -3.74 5.57
N ILE A 63 9.72 -4.81 4.83
CA ILE A 63 10.98 -5.56 4.88
C ILE A 63 11.67 -5.45 3.52
N THR A 64 12.91 -4.99 3.49
CA THR A 64 13.75 -4.98 2.28
C THR A 64 14.93 -5.95 2.43
N VAL A 65 15.22 -6.75 1.39
CA VAL A 65 16.30 -7.75 1.40
C VAL A 65 17.09 -7.76 0.09
N LYS A 66 18.41 -7.98 0.14
CA LYS A 66 19.31 -8.04 -1.04
C LYS A 66 19.25 -9.38 -1.81
N LYS A 67 18.70 -10.43 -1.20
CA LYS A 67 18.57 -11.73 -1.88
C LYS A 67 17.35 -12.47 -1.35
N LEU A 68 16.65 -13.05 -2.30
CA LEU A 68 15.30 -13.55 -2.21
C LEU A 68 15.36 -15.09 -2.03
N ASN A 69 15.88 -15.58 -0.92
CA ASN A 69 15.95 -17.04 -0.69
C ASN A 69 14.61 -17.61 -0.20
N LYS A 70 13.81 -16.82 0.54
CA LYS A 70 12.39 -17.06 0.87
C LYS A 70 11.70 -15.70 1.08
N LEU A 71 10.55 -15.48 0.48
CA LEU A 71 9.79 -14.22 0.58
C LEU A 71 8.86 -14.16 1.76
N THR A 72 8.34 -15.32 2.17
CA THR A 72 7.41 -15.40 3.28
C THR A 72 8.16 -14.99 4.55
N PRO A 73 7.72 -13.93 5.25
CA PRO A 73 8.31 -13.54 6.52
C PRO A 73 8.24 -14.70 7.50
N LYS A 74 9.36 -15.04 8.16
CA LYS A 74 9.37 -16.12 9.18
C LYS A 74 8.41 -15.84 10.34
N THR A 75 8.16 -14.56 10.60
CA THR A 75 7.27 -14.08 11.67
C THR A 75 5.78 -14.17 11.29
N LEU A 76 5.44 -14.46 10.02
CA LEU A 76 4.06 -14.46 9.54
C LEU A 76 3.14 -15.38 10.36
N ASP A 77 3.64 -16.55 10.77
CA ASP A 77 2.86 -17.55 11.49
C ASP A 77 2.65 -17.20 12.98
N HIS A 78 3.46 -16.29 13.53
CA HIS A 78 3.41 -15.89 14.94
C HIS A 78 2.85 -14.48 15.16
N SER A 79 2.81 -13.67 14.10
CA SER A 79 2.20 -12.34 14.12
C SER A 79 0.68 -12.42 14.04
N LYS A 80 0.00 -11.39 14.54
CA LYS A 80 -1.46 -11.22 14.46
C LYS A 80 -1.76 -9.82 13.95
N ARG A 81 -2.80 -9.67 13.12
CA ARG A 81 -3.23 -8.34 12.64
C ARG A 81 -2.13 -7.58 11.91
N THR A 82 -1.22 -8.33 11.29
CA THR A 82 -0.05 -7.81 10.62
C THR A 82 -0.14 -8.02 9.11
N VAL A 83 0.25 -6.99 8.37
CA VAL A 83 0.52 -7.02 6.93
C VAL A 83 2.02 -6.85 6.72
N PHE A 84 2.61 -7.66 5.85
CA PHE A 84 4.02 -7.56 5.48
C PHE A 84 4.14 -7.17 4.03
N ILE A 85 4.86 -6.08 3.77
CA ILE A 85 5.29 -5.67 2.43
C ILE A 85 6.76 -6.06 2.31
N VAL A 86 7.03 -7.12 1.55
CA VAL A 86 8.38 -7.66 1.37
C VAL A 86 8.93 -7.22 0.02
N VAL A 87 10.03 -6.50 0.05
CA VAL A 87 10.76 -6.01 -1.11
C VAL A 87 12.06 -6.79 -1.22
N GLY A 88 12.22 -7.57 -2.28
CA GLY A 88 13.50 -8.15 -2.60
C GLY A 88 14.19 -7.43 -3.75
N GLN A 89 15.45 -7.06 -3.57
CA GLN A 89 16.28 -6.43 -4.57
C GLN A 89 17.45 -7.34 -4.92
N LYS A 90 17.49 -7.85 -6.16
CA LYS A 90 18.62 -8.63 -6.69
C LYS A 90 19.25 -7.85 -7.84
N GLY A 91 20.36 -7.17 -7.58
CA GLY A 91 20.99 -6.27 -8.54
C GLY A 91 20.02 -5.14 -8.93
N SER A 92 19.71 -5.06 -10.22
CA SER A 92 18.74 -4.10 -10.79
C SER A 92 17.27 -4.54 -10.68
N LYS A 93 16.99 -5.80 -10.34
CA LYS A 93 15.62 -6.32 -10.28
C LYS A 93 15.04 -6.11 -8.89
N ARG A 94 13.82 -5.60 -8.84
CA ARG A 94 13.01 -5.45 -7.63
C ARG A 94 11.75 -6.28 -7.75
N ASN A 95 11.37 -6.94 -6.66
CA ASN A 95 10.10 -7.65 -6.54
C ASN A 95 9.46 -7.28 -5.22
N VAL A 96 8.16 -6.95 -5.25
CA VAL A 96 7.39 -6.56 -4.08
C VAL A 96 6.25 -7.54 -3.90
N GLN A 97 6.06 -8.01 -2.67
CA GLN A 97 5.00 -8.94 -2.31
C GLN A 97 4.31 -8.49 -1.04
N ILE A 98 3.02 -8.82 -0.96
CA ILE A 98 2.18 -8.50 0.19
C ILE A 98 1.77 -9.83 0.82
N PHE A 99 2.01 -9.96 2.11
CA PHE A 99 1.54 -11.04 2.95
C PHE A 99 0.65 -10.47 4.05
N SER A 100 -0.31 -11.26 4.50
CA SER A 100 -1.16 -10.89 5.62
C SER A 100 -1.33 -12.08 6.54
N THR A 101 -1.47 -11.78 7.82
CA THR A 101 -1.90 -12.73 8.84
C THR A 101 -3.33 -13.20 8.56
N LYS A 102 -3.69 -14.38 9.10
CA LYS A 102 -4.96 -15.06 8.77
C LYS A 102 -6.19 -14.19 9.02
N ASP A 103 -6.17 -13.38 10.06
CA ASP A 103 -7.27 -12.48 10.45
C ASP A 103 -7.51 -11.34 9.46
N LEU A 104 -6.52 -11.02 8.62
CA LEU A 104 -6.61 -10.00 7.56
C LEU A 104 -6.78 -10.61 6.16
N HIS A 105 -6.93 -11.93 6.03
CA HIS A 105 -7.01 -12.59 4.71
C HIS A 105 -8.20 -12.08 3.88
N GLY A 106 -9.36 -11.83 4.51
CA GLY A 106 -10.53 -11.28 3.80
C GLY A 106 -10.25 -9.95 3.09
N ALA A 107 -9.45 -9.07 3.70
CA ALA A 107 -9.05 -7.79 3.11
C ALA A 107 -7.92 -7.91 2.07
N PHE A 108 -7.12 -8.99 2.15
CA PHE A 108 -5.91 -9.21 1.34
C PHE A 108 -5.98 -10.51 0.54
N THR A 109 -7.06 -10.71 -0.22
CA THR A 109 -7.17 -11.80 -1.20
C THR A 109 -6.04 -11.76 -2.23
N ALA A 110 -5.86 -12.85 -2.98
CA ALA A 110 -4.86 -12.88 -4.05
C ALA A 110 -5.06 -11.74 -5.07
N ASP A 111 -6.31 -11.49 -5.46
CA ASP A 111 -6.65 -10.42 -6.40
C ASP A 111 -6.44 -9.03 -5.82
N ALA A 112 -6.84 -8.80 -4.56
CA ALA A 112 -6.62 -7.52 -3.90
C ALA A 112 -5.13 -7.17 -3.86
N ARG A 113 -4.28 -8.11 -3.46
CA ARG A 113 -2.82 -7.93 -3.42
C ARG A 113 -2.25 -7.68 -4.81
N ALA A 114 -2.68 -8.46 -5.81
CA ALA A 114 -2.20 -8.32 -7.17
C ALA A 114 -2.60 -6.96 -7.77
N ASN A 115 -3.81 -6.49 -7.53
CA ASN A 115 -4.30 -5.20 -8.01
C ASN A 115 -3.57 -4.01 -7.37
N ILE A 116 -3.30 -4.06 -6.07
CA ILE A 116 -2.47 -3.06 -5.37
C ILE A 116 -1.09 -2.93 -6.04
N LEU A 117 -0.44 -4.06 -6.32
CA LEU A 117 0.90 -4.07 -6.94
C LEU A 117 0.87 -3.64 -8.41
N ARG A 118 -0.17 -4.03 -9.17
CA ARG A 118 -0.32 -3.65 -10.59
C ARG A 118 -0.51 -2.15 -10.76
N ALA A 119 -1.20 -1.48 -9.85
CA ALA A 119 -1.47 -0.05 -9.93
C ALA A 119 -0.19 0.82 -10.02
N GLU A 120 0.95 0.32 -9.51
CA GLU A 120 2.24 1.03 -9.53
C GLU A 120 3.39 0.16 -10.06
N VAL A 121 3.11 -0.82 -10.91
CA VAL A 121 4.11 -1.81 -11.36
C VAL A 121 5.37 -1.18 -11.96
N ASP A 122 5.23 -0.09 -12.72
CA ASP A 122 6.36 0.61 -13.35
C ASP A 122 7.25 1.31 -12.33
N GLN A 123 6.64 1.93 -11.31
CA GLN A 123 7.36 2.57 -10.22
C GLN A 123 8.09 1.52 -9.37
N LEU A 124 7.41 0.41 -9.04
CA LEU A 124 7.95 -0.67 -8.22
C LEU A 124 9.10 -1.44 -8.91
N ARG A 125 9.14 -1.42 -10.25
CA ARG A 125 10.25 -1.99 -11.04
C ARG A 125 11.38 -0.99 -11.31
N SER A 126 11.19 0.29 -10.97
CA SER A 126 12.19 1.32 -11.22
C SER A 126 13.47 1.10 -10.40
N GLN A 127 14.62 1.30 -11.03
CA GLN A 127 15.93 1.31 -10.35
C GLN A 127 16.17 2.64 -9.61
N ASN A 128 15.51 3.71 -10.02
CA ASN A 128 15.60 4.99 -9.34
C ASN A 128 14.89 4.89 -7.98
N ASN A 129 15.64 5.08 -6.89
CA ASN A 129 15.09 4.96 -5.53
C ASN A 129 13.94 5.93 -5.28
N ALA A 130 13.96 7.14 -5.82
CA ALA A 130 12.86 8.09 -5.63
C ALA A 130 11.57 7.59 -6.28
N LYS A 131 11.62 7.14 -7.55
CA LYS A 131 10.45 6.53 -8.23
C LYS A 131 9.97 5.27 -7.53
N PHE A 132 10.90 4.42 -7.10
CA PHE A 132 10.55 3.20 -6.35
C PHE A 132 9.84 3.53 -5.03
N ASN A 133 10.36 4.49 -4.26
CA ASN A 133 9.74 4.89 -3.00
C ASN A 133 8.36 5.52 -3.21
N GLN A 134 8.13 6.24 -4.32
CA GLN A 134 6.79 6.72 -4.68
C GLN A 134 5.80 5.56 -4.82
N GLY A 135 6.16 4.52 -5.58
CA GLY A 135 5.31 3.34 -5.75
C GLY A 135 5.13 2.57 -4.44
N LEU A 136 6.19 2.44 -3.64
CA LEU A 136 6.13 1.75 -2.35
C LEU A 136 5.24 2.48 -1.34
N ARG A 137 5.26 3.82 -1.31
CA ARG A 137 4.33 4.60 -0.49
C ARG A 137 2.90 4.36 -0.91
N PHE A 138 2.60 4.31 -2.21
CA PHE A 138 1.25 3.96 -2.68
C PHE A 138 0.84 2.57 -2.20
N VAL A 139 1.70 1.55 -2.34
CA VAL A 139 1.43 0.19 -1.85
C VAL A 139 1.18 0.17 -0.34
N PHE A 140 1.98 0.91 0.43
CA PHE A 140 1.80 1.04 1.88
C PHE A 140 0.46 1.67 2.21
N ARG A 141 0.12 2.82 1.60
CA ARG A 141 -1.17 3.51 1.79
C ARG A 141 -2.35 2.62 1.39
N ALA A 142 -2.22 1.84 0.32
CA ALA A 142 -3.23 0.87 -0.09
C ALA A 142 -3.46 -0.22 0.95
N CYS A 143 -2.38 -0.76 1.53
CA CYS A 143 -2.48 -1.72 2.63
C CYS A 143 -3.11 -1.08 3.86
N ALA A 144 -2.73 0.15 4.20
CA ALA A 144 -3.29 0.91 5.30
C ALA A 144 -4.81 1.10 5.15
N THR A 145 -5.27 1.51 3.98
CA THR A 145 -6.70 1.68 3.69
C THR A 145 -7.47 0.38 3.79
N LYS A 146 -6.89 -0.74 3.36
CA LYS A 146 -7.52 -2.06 3.51
C LYS A 146 -7.63 -2.49 4.97
N VAL A 147 -6.60 -2.22 5.78
CA VAL A 147 -6.63 -2.47 7.23
C VAL A 147 -7.70 -1.61 7.91
N ASP A 148 -7.75 -0.32 7.58
CA ASP A 148 -8.74 0.60 8.15
C ASP A 148 -10.17 0.23 7.76
N GLN A 149 -10.40 -0.17 6.51
CA GLN A 149 -11.69 -0.68 6.06
C GLN A 149 -12.10 -1.96 6.79
N GLN A 150 -11.15 -2.89 6.99
CA GLN A 150 -11.39 -4.17 7.66
C GLN A 150 -11.82 -3.97 9.13
N TYR A 151 -11.21 -3.02 9.83
CA TYR A 151 -11.51 -2.71 11.23
C TYR A 151 -12.47 -1.51 11.41
N GLN A 152 -13.00 -0.98 10.31
CA GLN A 152 -13.93 0.15 10.29
C GLN A 152 -13.37 1.41 10.97
N TYR A 153 -12.06 1.65 10.83
CA TYR A 153 -11.42 2.87 11.29
C TYR A 153 -11.68 4.03 10.33
N ALA A 154 -11.65 5.26 10.85
CA ALA A 154 -11.73 6.45 10.03
C ALA A 154 -10.46 6.60 9.17
N LEU A 155 -10.64 6.79 7.86
CA LEU A 155 -9.54 7.05 6.93
C LEU A 155 -8.86 8.39 7.25
N ASP A 156 -7.56 8.45 7.01
CA ASP A 156 -6.74 9.63 7.27
C ASP A 156 -5.85 10.02 6.09
N LYS A 157 -4.94 10.99 6.31
CA LYS A 157 -4.03 11.51 5.27
C LYS A 157 -3.04 10.48 4.70
N TYR A 158 -2.87 9.35 5.37
CA TYR A 158 -2.03 8.23 4.95
C TYR A 158 -2.85 7.14 4.23
N ASP A 159 -4.15 7.33 4.07
CA ASP A 159 -5.00 6.46 3.29
C ASP A 159 -5.11 6.91 1.84
N LEU A 160 -5.56 6.00 0.98
CA LEU A 160 -5.86 6.30 -0.40
C LEU A 160 -7.14 7.13 -0.51
N THR A 161 -7.09 8.14 -1.36
CA THR A 161 -8.27 8.87 -1.81
C THR A 161 -9.19 7.95 -2.61
N SER A 162 -10.47 8.32 -2.77
CA SER A 162 -11.42 7.54 -3.57
C SER A 162 -10.95 7.32 -5.02
N SER A 163 -10.28 8.30 -5.62
CA SER A 163 -9.69 8.18 -6.95
C SER A 163 -8.58 7.13 -7.01
N GLU A 164 -7.70 7.13 -6.02
CA GLU A 164 -6.62 6.13 -5.91
C GLU A 164 -7.16 4.72 -5.61
N GLN A 165 -8.22 4.61 -4.82
CA GLN A 165 -8.89 3.33 -4.58
C GLN A 165 -9.54 2.81 -5.87
N ASN A 166 -10.15 3.67 -6.68
CA ASN A 166 -10.68 3.31 -8.00
C ASN A 166 -9.60 2.82 -8.95
N LYS A 167 -8.40 3.42 -8.91
CA LYS A 167 -7.23 2.96 -9.67
C LYS A 167 -6.85 1.52 -9.31
N ILE A 168 -7.01 1.11 -8.05
CA ILE A 168 -6.75 -0.29 -7.63
C ILE A 168 -7.87 -1.22 -8.10
N SER A 169 -9.13 -0.79 -8.03
CA SER A 169 -10.25 -1.62 -8.51
C SER A 169 -10.20 -1.84 -10.02
N HIS A 170 -9.68 -0.87 -10.78
CA HIS A 170 -9.53 -0.94 -12.24
C HIS A 170 -8.11 -0.55 -12.67
N PRO A 171 -7.10 -1.41 -12.47
CA PRO A 171 -5.70 -1.07 -12.75
C PRO A 171 -5.41 -0.85 -14.24
N HIS A 172 -6.33 -1.22 -15.13
CA HIS A 172 -6.29 -1.00 -16.57
C HIS A 172 -7.38 -0.05 -17.09
N SER A 173 -8.05 0.75 -16.23
CA SER A 173 -9.04 1.70 -16.74
C SER A 173 -8.35 2.76 -17.61
N VAL A 174 -8.61 2.70 -18.92
CA VAL A 174 -8.45 3.84 -19.80
C VAL A 174 -9.16 5.04 -19.17
N ALA A 175 -8.47 6.18 -19.04
CA ALA A 175 -9.07 7.38 -18.48
C ALA A 175 -10.37 7.69 -19.23
N LEU A 176 -11.41 8.14 -18.53
CA LEU A 176 -12.73 8.43 -19.12
C LEU A 176 -12.65 9.27 -20.42
N PRO A 177 -11.76 10.28 -20.56
CA PRO A 177 -11.60 11.01 -21.82
C PRO A 177 -11.07 10.14 -22.97
N ILE A 178 -10.20 9.18 -22.68
CA ILE A 178 -9.63 8.24 -23.65
C ILE A 178 -10.69 7.22 -24.09
N ALA A 179 -11.49 6.71 -23.14
CA ALA A 179 -12.61 5.82 -23.44
C ALA A 179 -13.65 6.51 -24.35
N LEU A 180 -13.98 7.77 -24.04
CA LEU A 180 -14.86 8.60 -24.88
C LEU A 180 -14.25 8.84 -26.26
N ALA A 181 -12.98 9.21 -26.34
CA ALA A 181 -12.29 9.43 -27.62
C ALA A 181 -12.29 8.18 -28.51
N LEU A 182 -12.02 7.01 -27.94
CA LEU A 182 -12.10 5.73 -28.65
C LEU A 182 -13.53 5.41 -29.12
N ALA A 183 -14.54 5.67 -28.29
CA ALA A 183 -15.93 5.48 -28.66
C ALA A 183 -16.34 6.38 -29.84
N PHE A 184 -15.95 7.66 -29.83
CA PHE A 184 -16.19 8.58 -30.94
C PHE A 184 -15.44 8.16 -32.22
N LEU A 185 -14.21 7.67 -32.09
CA LEU A 185 -13.41 7.21 -33.22
C LEU A 185 -14.04 5.97 -33.88
N ILE A 186 -14.47 4.98 -33.09
CA ILE A 186 -15.18 3.79 -33.57
C ILE A 186 -16.50 4.19 -34.24
N MET A 187 -17.27 5.09 -33.62
CA MET A 187 -18.54 5.58 -34.16
C MET A 187 -18.35 6.31 -35.50
N GLY A 188 -17.30 7.12 -35.62
CA GLY A 188 -16.92 7.81 -36.86
C GLY A 188 -16.55 6.83 -37.97
N ILE A 189 -15.76 5.80 -37.67
CA ILE A 189 -15.40 4.74 -38.64
C ILE A 189 -16.65 4.02 -39.13
N VAL A 190 -17.55 3.61 -38.23
CA VAL A 190 -18.80 2.92 -38.58
C VAL A 190 -19.68 3.79 -39.46
N TYR A 191 -19.80 5.08 -39.15
CA TYR A 191 -20.57 6.03 -39.96
C TYR A 191 -20.02 6.18 -41.39
N VAL A 192 -18.69 6.32 -41.52
CA VAL A 192 -18.02 6.42 -42.82
C VAL A 192 -18.19 5.13 -43.63
N LEU A 193 -17.97 3.96 -43.01
CA LEU A 193 -18.16 2.66 -43.67
C LEU A 193 -19.61 2.46 -44.14
N LYS A 194 -20.60 2.84 -43.32
CA LYS A 194 -22.03 2.77 -43.70
C LYS A 194 -22.37 3.72 -44.85
N LYS A 195 -21.75 4.90 -44.89
CA LYS A 195 -21.94 5.92 -45.95
C LYS A 195 -21.30 5.53 -47.28
N PHE A 196 -20.13 4.89 -47.26
CA PHE A 196 -19.49 4.37 -48.48
C PHE A 196 -20.09 3.05 -48.97
N GLY A 197 -20.61 2.21 -48.08
CA GLY A 197 -21.33 0.99 -48.44
C GLY A 197 -22.66 1.23 -49.18
N HIS A 198 -23.30 2.38 -49.01
CA HIS A 198 -24.55 2.74 -49.71
C HIS A 198 -24.35 3.39 -51.09
N ARG A 199 -23.13 3.85 -51.44
CA ARG A 199 -22.86 4.53 -52.72
C ARG A 199 -22.53 3.59 -53.88
N ASN A 200 -22.23 2.32 -53.61
CA ASN A 200 -21.90 1.33 -54.65
C ASN A 200 -23.12 0.51 -55.13
N SER A 201 -24.33 0.92 -54.75
CA SER A 201 -25.59 0.27 -55.11
C SER A 201 -26.58 1.26 -55.74
N GLU A 202 -26.10 2.09 -56.67
CA GLU A 202 -26.96 2.70 -57.69
C GLU A 202 -26.73 1.96 -59.01
N PRO A 203 -27.77 1.40 -59.66
CA PRO A 203 -27.64 0.81 -60.98
C PRO A 203 -27.51 1.92 -62.01
N HIS A 204 -26.47 1.85 -62.85
CA HIS A 204 -26.40 2.64 -64.07
C HIS A 204 -27.55 2.23 -65.01
N ASN A 205 -28.45 3.17 -65.30
CA ASN A 205 -29.27 3.17 -66.51
C ASN A 205 -28.70 4.21 -67.47
#